data_AF-B4SEM2-F1
#
_entry.id   AF-B4SEM2-F1
#
_cell.length_a   1.000
_cell.length_b   1.000
_cell.length_c   1.000
_cell.angle_alpha   90.00
_cell.angle_beta   90.00
_cell.angle_gamma   90.00
#
_symmetry.space_group_name_H-M   'P 1'
#
loop_
_entity.id
_entity.type
_entity.pdbx_description
1 polymer ?
#
loop_
_entity_poly.entity_id
_entity_poly.type
_entity_poly.pdbx_seq_one_letter_code
_entity_poly.pdbx_strand_id
1 'polypeptide(L)'
;MITTNLNMPNKPEQNLASVVGAETYAVWINMLNELVPQGRTHRLAPLVAGMLHYALALAIAKKKHDEESSTASAVQSLLYAAEVSDPSEVENYLREMVKQLFRDAKVNYNRTNAHGKKYSILESTCEEFVNWYNMPWE
;
A
#
# COMPACT_ATOMS: atom_id res chain seq x y z
N MET A 1 -11.69 -7.04 36.41
CA MET A 1 -10.99 -7.20 35.12
C MET A 1 -11.84 -6.52 34.07
N ILE A 2 -11.44 -5.32 33.64
CA ILE A 2 -12.16 -4.55 32.62
C ILE A 2 -11.54 -4.93 31.29
N THR A 3 -12.26 -5.70 30.48
CA THR A 3 -11.91 -5.98 29.08
C THR A 3 -12.33 -4.77 28.24
N THR A 4 -11.40 -3.87 28.00
CA THR A 4 -11.61 -2.75 27.09
C THR A 4 -11.57 -3.27 25.66
N ASN A 5 -12.73 -3.48 25.06
CA ASN A 5 -12.87 -3.62 23.61
C ASN A 5 -12.40 -2.31 22.98
N LEU A 6 -11.21 -2.33 22.37
CA LEU A 6 -10.72 -1.27 21.49
C LEU A 6 -11.59 -1.28 20.23
N ASN A 7 -12.72 -0.59 20.31
CA ASN A 7 -13.52 -0.20 19.17
C ASN A 7 -12.65 0.74 18.32
N MET A 8 -11.96 0.20 17.31
CA MET A 8 -11.22 1.04 16.38
C MET A 8 -12.24 1.96 15.69
N PRO A 9 -12.10 3.30 15.80
CA PRO A 9 -13.00 4.21 15.11
C PRO A 9 -12.91 3.92 13.62
N ASN A 10 -14.07 3.91 12.93
CA ASN A 10 -14.19 3.81 11.48
C ASN A 10 -13.08 4.65 10.83
N LYS A 11 -12.09 3.96 10.27
CA LYS A 11 -10.82 4.54 9.82
C LYS A 11 -11.16 5.58 8.73
N PRO A 12 -10.77 6.86 8.86
CA PRO A 12 -10.91 7.80 7.75
C PRO A 12 -10.23 7.20 6.53
N GLU A 13 -10.90 7.23 5.38
CA GLU A 13 -10.49 6.53 4.15
C GLU A 13 -8.98 6.68 3.92
N GLN A 14 -8.26 5.55 3.99
CA GLN A 14 -6.82 5.48 3.78
C GLN A 14 -6.53 5.61 2.28
N ASN A 15 -6.87 6.76 1.71
CA ASN A 15 -6.80 6.98 0.28
C ASN A 15 -5.45 7.61 -0.09
N LEU A 16 -4.68 6.92 -0.92
CA LEU A 16 -3.39 7.40 -1.42
C LEU A 16 -3.50 8.72 -2.21
N ALA A 17 -4.67 9.04 -2.79
CA ALA A 17 -4.92 10.33 -3.44
C ALA A 17 -4.66 11.53 -2.51
N SER A 18 -4.92 11.39 -1.21
CA SER A 18 -4.63 12.43 -0.20
C SER A 18 -3.12 12.69 -0.03
N VAL A 19 -2.29 11.71 -0.39
CA VAL A 19 -0.83 11.79 -0.29
C VAL A 19 -0.25 12.28 -1.60
N VAL A 20 -0.57 11.61 -2.71
CA VAL A 20 0.07 11.81 -4.02
C VAL A 20 -0.63 12.82 -4.93
N GLY A 21 -1.80 13.30 -4.53
CA GLY A 21 -2.64 14.18 -5.34
C GLY A 21 -3.55 13.41 -6.31
N ALA A 22 -4.67 14.04 -6.70
CA ALA A 22 -5.71 13.40 -7.52
C ALA A 22 -5.22 13.01 -8.92
N GLU A 23 -4.39 13.86 -9.56
CA GLU A 23 -3.88 13.61 -10.91
C GLU A 23 -2.96 12.39 -10.96
N THR A 24 -1.98 12.33 -10.06
CA THR A 24 -1.07 11.18 -9.93
C THR A 24 -1.84 9.90 -9.61
N TYR A 25 -2.80 9.97 -8.69
CA TYR A 25 -3.63 8.82 -8.33
C TYR A 25 -4.46 8.31 -9.52
N ALA A 26 -5.00 9.21 -10.35
CA ALA A 26 -5.71 8.83 -11.57
C ALA A 26 -4.79 8.11 -12.59
N VAL A 27 -3.55 8.58 -12.75
CA VAL A 27 -2.55 7.88 -13.59
C VAL A 27 -2.28 6.46 -13.07
N TRP A 28 -2.12 6.32 -11.76
CA TRP A 28 -1.92 5.02 -11.11
C TRP A 28 -3.08 4.05 -11.34
N ILE A 29 -4.32 4.54 -11.18
CA ILE A 29 -5.54 3.77 -11.48
C ILE A 29 -5.52 3.28 -12.93
N ASN A 30 -5.24 4.16 -13.89
CA ASN A 30 -5.22 3.82 -15.31
C ASN A 30 -4.13 2.78 -15.62
N MET A 31 -2.91 2.97 -15.08
CA MET A 31 -1.82 2.01 -15.25
C MET A 31 -2.19 0.63 -14.69
N LEU A 32 -2.77 0.57 -13.49
CA LEU A 32 -3.15 -0.72 -12.89
C LEU A 32 -4.31 -1.37 -13.65
N ASN A 33 -5.27 -0.59 -14.15
CA ASN A 33 -6.37 -1.11 -14.96
C ASN A 33 -5.86 -1.83 -16.21
N GLU A 34 -4.84 -1.28 -16.88
CA GLU A 34 -4.23 -1.87 -18.07
C GLU A 34 -3.27 -3.02 -17.75
N LEU A 35 -2.43 -2.88 -16.74
CA LEU A 35 -1.33 -3.81 -16.47
C LEU A 35 -1.74 -5.04 -15.66
N VAL A 36 -2.67 -4.90 -14.71
CA VAL A 36 -2.98 -5.98 -13.75
C VAL A 36 -3.65 -7.19 -14.39
N PRO A 37 -4.63 -7.08 -15.30
CA PRO A 37 -5.36 -8.25 -15.81
C PRO A 37 -4.49 -9.36 -16.41
N GLN A 38 -3.42 -8.98 -17.12
CA GLN A 38 -2.48 -9.91 -17.77
C GLN A 38 -1.10 -9.95 -17.11
N GLY A 39 -0.84 -9.05 -16.16
CA GLY A 39 0.45 -8.93 -15.51
C GLY A 39 0.74 -10.08 -14.55
N ARG A 40 2.02 -10.49 -14.50
CA ARG A 40 2.49 -11.50 -13.54
C ARG A 40 2.74 -10.84 -12.18
N THR A 41 2.33 -11.49 -11.10
CA THR A 41 2.47 -10.95 -9.73
C THR A 41 3.88 -10.48 -9.39
N HIS A 42 4.93 -11.25 -9.72
CA HIS A 42 6.33 -10.85 -9.47
C HIS A 42 6.79 -9.61 -10.25
N ARG A 43 6.03 -9.14 -11.25
CA ARG A 43 6.30 -7.87 -11.96
C ARG A 43 5.45 -6.74 -11.42
N LEU A 44 4.22 -7.05 -11.04
CA LEU A 44 3.27 -6.08 -10.51
C LEU A 44 3.59 -5.69 -9.07
N ALA A 45 4.06 -6.62 -8.23
CA ALA A 45 4.37 -6.35 -6.83
C ALA A 45 5.49 -5.31 -6.66
N PRO A 46 6.65 -5.41 -7.33
CA PRO A 46 7.67 -4.35 -7.27
C PRO A 46 7.16 -3.01 -7.80
N LEU A 47 6.30 -3.01 -8.83
CA LEU A 47 5.70 -1.79 -9.36
C LEU A 47 4.82 -1.09 -8.30
N VAL A 48 3.93 -1.84 -7.65
CA VAL A 48 3.06 -1.27 -6.60
C VAL A 48 3.89 -0.88 -5.36
N ALA A 49 4.91 -1.66 -4.99
CA ALA A 49 5.82 -1.30 -3.91
C ALA A 49 6.54 0.02 -4.20
N GLY A 50 6.99 0.24 -5.45
CA GLY A 50 7.58 1.50 -5.88
C GLY A 50 6.61 2.68 -5.82
N MET A 51 5.34 2.47 -6.16
CA MET A 51 4.30 3.48 -5.98
C MET A 51 4.13 3.83 -4.49
N LEU A 52 4.16 2.84 -3.59
CA LEU A 52 4.07 3.07 -2.14
C LEU A 52 5.30 3.79 -1.59
N HIS A 53 6.51 3.46 -2.07
CA HIS A 53 7.73 4.19 -1.72
C HIS A 53 7.72 5.64 -2.22
N TYR A 54 7.18 5.90 -3.41
CA TYR A 54 6.93 7.25 -3.89
C TYR A 54 5.95 8.00 -2.95
N ALA A 55 4.85 7.36 -2.56
CA ALA A 55 3.90 7.96 -1.61
C ALA A 55 4.54 8.21 -0.24
N LEU A 56 5.38 7.30 0.25
CA LEU A 56 6.13 7.43 1.49
C LEU A 56 7.07 8.65 1.44
N ALA A 57 7.80 8.85 0.35
CA ALA A 57 8.67 10.01 0.19
C ALA A 57 7.89 11.33 0.31
N LEU A 58 6.70 11.42 -0.29
CA LEU A 58 5.81 12.56 -0.14
C LEU A 58 5.24 12.69 1.28
N ALA A 59 4.89 11.59 1.93
CA ALA A 59 4.43 11.58 3.32
C ALA A 59 5.49 12.11 4.29
N ILE A 60 6.76 11.71 4.11
CA ILE A 60 7.90 12.22 4.87
C ILE A 60 8.07 13.73 4.65
N ALA A 61 7.96 14.20 3.40
CA ALA A 61 8.04 15.62 3.10
C ALA A 61 6.91 16.43 3.76
N LYS A 62 5.67 15.93 3.72
CA LYS A 62 4.51 16.58 4.38
C LYS A 62 4.70 16.67 5.90
N LYS A 63 5.17 15.60 6.56
CA LYS A 63 5.45 15.61 8.02
C LYS A 63 6.48 16.66 8.41
N LYS A 64 7.47 16.93 7.56
CA LYS A 64 8.50 17.96 7.83
C LYS A 64 7.95 19.39 7.76
N HIS A 65 6.85 19.61 7.05
CA HIS A 65 6.27 20.94 6.84
C HIS A 65 5.11 21.26 7.79
N ASP A 66 4.35 20.25 8.23
CA ASP A 66 3.22 20.41 9.16
C ASP A 66 3.53 19.76 10.52
N GLU A 67 3.93 20.56 11.52
CA GLU A 67 4.16 20.09 12.90
C GLU A 67 2.85 19.81 13.67
N GLU A 68 1.69 20.30 13.22
CA GLU A 68 0.42 20.24 13.97
C GLU A 68 -0.83 19.81 13.17
N SER A 69 -0.71 19.52 11.88
CA SER A 69 -1.88 19.18 11.07
C SER A 69 -2.31 17.73 11.31
N SER A 70 -3.61 17.53 11.59
CA SER A 70 -4.22 16.22 11.82
C SER A 70 -3.83 15.25 10.71
N THR A 71 -2.87 14.38 11.00
CA THR A 71 -2.23 13.54 9.99
C THR A 71 -3.29 12.61 9.40
N ALA A 72 -3.62 12.83 8.12
CA ALA A 72 -4.50 11.96 7.37
C ALA A 72 -4.03 10.51 7.55
N SER A 73 -4.98 9.59 7.77
CA SER A 73 -4.71 8.19 8.16
C SER A 73 -3.75 7.46 7.21
N ALA A 74 -3.67 7.89 5.94
CA ALA A 74 -2.76 7.36 4.93
C ALA A 74 -1.30 7.76 5.16
N VAL A 75 -1.02 9.04 5.48
CA VAL A 75 0.34 9.53 5.78
C VAL A 75 0.91 8.77 6.97
N GLN A 76 0.14 8.68 8.05
CA GLN A 76 0.59 8.00 9.26
C GLN A 76 0.83 6.51 9.03
N SER A 77 0.01 5.86 8.20
CA SER A 77 0.18 4.42 7.91
C SER A 77 1.39 4.13 7.04
N LEU A 78 1.70 5.00 6.08
CA LEU A 78 2.93 4.89 5.29
C LEU A 78 4.17 5.02 6.19
N LEU A 79 4.15 5.98 7.12
CA LEU A 79 5.26 6.18 8.06
C LEU A 79 5.43 4.98 9.00
N TYR A 80 4.36 4.46 9.59
CA TYR A 80 4.44 3.26 10.43
C TYR A 80 4.87 2.02 9.66
N ALA A 81 4.41 1.85 8.43
CA ALA A 81 4.85 0.74 7.58
C ALA A 81 6.37 0.80 7.29
N ALA A 82 6.96 2.00 7.20
CA ALA A 82 8.39 2.18 6.98
C ALA A 82 9.25 1.89 8.22
N GLU A 83 8.66 1.85 9.41
CA GLU A 83 9.35 1.60 10.69
C GLU A 83 9.43 0.11 11.05
N VAL A 84 8.72 -0.75 10.32
CA VAL A 84 8.67 -2.20 10.55
C VAL A 84 9.34 -2.96 9.40
N SER A 85 9.90 -4.13 9.72
CA SER A 85 10.62 -4.98 8.76
C SER A 85 9.93 -6.32 8.49
N ASP A 86 8.82 -6.62 9.17
CA ASP A 86 8.02 -7.82 8.90
C ASP A 86 6.93 -7.50 7.86
N PRO A 87 6.85 -8.26 6.73
CA PRO A 87 5.83 -8.04 5.71
C PRO A 87 4.39 -8.13 6.23
N SER A 88 4.12 -8.99 7.23
CA SER A 88 2.78 -9.14 7.81
C SER A 88 2.39 -7.93 8.66
N GLU A 89 3.35 -7.35 9.38
CA GLU A 89 3.17 -6.08 10.08
C GLU A 89 2.96 -4.91 9.12
N VAL A 90 3.75 -4.82 8.04
CA VAL A 90 3.56 -3.83 6.96
C VAL A 90 2.14 -3.93 6.39
N GLU A 91 1.68 -5.16 6.15
CA GLU A 91 0.34 -5.38 5.61
C GLU A 91 -0.75 -4.78 6.51
N ASN A 92 -0.62 -4.83 7.84
CA ASN A 92 -1.61 -4.22 8.76
C ASN A 92 -1.80 -2.71 8.54
N TYR A 93 -0.74 -2.02 8.07
CA TYR A 93 -0.77 -0.59 7.79
C TYR A 93 -1.21 -0.28 6.36
N LEU A 94 -0.81 -1.10 5.38
CA LEU A 94 -0.99 -0.80 3.95
C LEU A 94 -2.18 -1.53 3.29
N ARG A 95 -2.71 -2.59 3.90
CA ARG A 95 -3.73 -3.47 3.29
C ARG A 95 -4.91 -2.70 2.74
N GLU A 96 -5.55 -1.85 3.55
CA GLU A 96 -6.79 -1.20 3.15
C GLU A 96 -6.57 -0.14 2.06
N MET A 97 -5.43 0.57 2.07
CA MET A 97 -5.09 1.51 1.01
C MET A 97 -4.74 0.81 -0.31
N VAL A 98 -4.04 -0.33 -0.26
CA VAL A 98 -3.70 -1.11 -1.45
C VAL A 98 -4.96 -1.78 -2.02
N LYS A 99 -5.85 -2.29 -1.17
CA LYS A 99 -7.17 -2.78 -1.60
C LYS A 99 -8.00 -1.69 -2.26
N GLN A 100 -8.04 -0.49 -1.68
CA GLN A 100 -8.70 0.67 -2.27
C GLN A 100 -8.14 0.95 -3.66
N LEU A 101 -6.82 1.02 -3.82
CA LEU A 101 -6.16 1.28 -5.09
C LEU A 101 -6.56 0.27 -6.18
N PHE A 102 -6.54 -1.03 -5.87
CA PHE A 102 -6.97 -2.06 -6.82
C PHE A 102 -8.48 -2.02 -7.12
N ARG A 103 -9.29 -1.72 -6.10
CA ARG A 103 -10.75 -1.58 -6.25
C ARG A 103 -11.10 -0.41 -7.16
N ASP A 104 -10.45 0.74 -6.97
CA ASP A 104 -10.65 1.94 -7.78
C ASP A 104 -10.18 1.72 -9.22
N ALA A 105 -9.08 0.97 -9.40
CA ALA A 105 -8.61 0.48 -10.70
C ALA A 105 -9.50 -0.61 -11.31
N LYS A 106 -10.55 -1.08 -10.61
CA LYS A 106 -11.49 -2.12 -11.06
C LYS A 106 -10.80 -3.44 -11.46
N VAL A 107 -9.73 -3.79 -10.77
CA VAL A 107 -8.97 -5.02 -11.03
C VAL A 107 -8.86 -5.89 -9.79
N ASN A 108 -8.79 -7.21 -10.00
CA ASN A 108 -8.63 -8.16 -8.91
C ASN A 108 -7.14 -8.40 -8.61
N TYR A 109 -6.74 -8.19 -7.36
CA TYR A 109 -5.39 -8.46 -6.87
C TYR A 109 -5.18 -9.89 -6.34
N ASN A 110 -6.27 -10.62 -6.06
CA ASN A 110 -6.21 -12.02 -5.64
C ASN A 110 -6.04 -12.93 -6.87
N ARG A 111 -5.22 -13.97 -6.72
CA ARG A 111 -4.86 -14.92 -7.77
C ARG A 111 -4.88 -16.35 -7.24
N THR A 112 -5.04 -17.29 -8.16
CA THR A 112 -4.97 -18.73 -7.89
C THR A 112 -4.13 -19.36 -8.99
N ASN A 113 -3.14 -20.18 -8.62
CA ASN A 113 -2.28 -20.83 -9.61
C ASN A 113 -2.93 -22.13 -10.12
N ALA A 114 -2.27 -22.79 -11.09
CA ALA A 114 -2.75 -24.06 -11.66
C ALA A 114 -2.93 -25.19 -10.64
N HIS A 115 -2.28 -25.10 -9.48
CA HIS A 115 -2.37 -26.06 -8.38
C HIS A 115 -3.41 -25.66 -7.31
N GLY A 116 -4.21 -24.62 -7.55
CA GLY A 116 -5.20 -24.13 -6.59
C GLY A 116 -4.64 -23.32 -5.42
N LYS A 117 -3.32 -23.07 -5.37
CA LYS A 117 -2.71 -22.24 -4.33
C LYS A 117 -3.08 -20.78 -4.55
N LYS A 118 -3.66 -20.16 -3.52
CA LYS A 118 -3.96 -18.73 -3.48
C LYS A 118 -2.68 -17.93 -3.24
N TYR A 119 -2.61 -16.79 -3.89
CA TYR A 119 -1.58 -15.78 -3.70
C TYR A 119 -2.16 -14.44 -4.13
N SER A 120 -1.56 -13.33 -3.72
CA SER A 120 -2.07 -12.02 -4.10
C SER A 120 -0.96 -11.05 -4.47
N ILE A 121 -1.29 -10.07 -5.29
CA ILE A 121 -0.37 -8.97 -5.60
C ILE A 121 -0.12 -8.14 -4.34
N LEU A 122 -1.12 -8.00 -3.47
CA LEU A 122 -1.03 -7.23 -2.23
C LEU A 122 0.00 -7.81 -1.25
N GLU A 123 -0.06 -9.11 -0.96
CA GLU A 123 0.91 -9.78 -0.07
C GLU A 123 2.33 -9.64 -0.62
N SER A 124 2.54 -9.98 -1.90
CA SER A 124 3.85 -9.80 -2.55
C SER A 124 4.29 -8.34 -2.58
N THR A 125 3.38 -7.37 -2.70
CA THR A 125 3.72 -5.94 -2.63
C THR A 125 4.29 -5.58 -1.26
N CYS A 126 3.77 -6.14 -0.17
CA CYS A 126 4.29 -5.88 1.18
C CYS A 126 5.68 -6.50 1.36
N GLU A 127 5.91 -7.70 0.81
CA GLU A 127 7.25 -8.32 0.76
C GLU A 127 8.25 -7.43 0.00
N GLU A 128 7.88 -6.94 -1.18
CA GLU A 128 8.71 -6.05 -2.00
C GLU A 128 8.91 -4.67 -1.36
N PHE A 129 7.92 -4.18 -0.62
CA PHE A 129 8.01 -2.90 0.09
C PHE A 129 9.08 -2.95 1.18
N VAL A 130 9.11 -4.03 1.97
CA VAL A 130 10.15 -4.27 3.00
C VAL A 130 11.52 -4.46 2.37
N ASN A 131 11.60 -5.24 1.29
CA ASN A 131 12.86 -5.61 0.66
C ASN A 131 13.38 -4.58 -0.36
N TRP A 132 12.75 -3.40 -0.42
CA TRP A 132 13.02 -2.39 -1.46
C TRP A 132 14.49 -1.99 -1.58
N TYR A 133 15.22 -1.94 -0.47
CA TYR A 133 16.66 -1.64 -0.43
C TYR A 133 17.54 -2.88 -0.22
N ASN A 134 16.94 -4.06 -0.09
CA ASN A 134 17.64 -5.35 0.09
C ASN A 134 17.55 -6.19 -1.18
N MET A 135 17.72 -5.54 -2.33
CA MET A 135 17.54 -6.16 -3.62
C MET A 135 18.82 -6.94 -3.99
N PRO A 136 18.74 -8.25 -4.29
CA PRO A 136 19.91 -9.13 -4.41
C PRO A 136 20.82 -8.88 -5.62
N TRP A 137 20.54 -7.84 -6.42
CA TRP A 137 21.37 -7.42 -7.54
C TRP A 137 22.22 -6.18 -7.24
N GLU A 138 22.05 -5.57 -6.06
CA GLU A 138 23.03 -4.67 -5.44
C GLU A 138 24.04 -5.48 -4.61
#